data_AF-A0A925UCK0-F1
#
_entry.id   AF-A0A925UCK0-F1
#
_cell.length_a   1.000
_cell.length_b   1.000
_cell.length_c   1.000
_cell.angle_alpha   90.00
_cell.angle_beta   90.00
_cell.angle_gamma   90.00
#
_symmetry.space_group_name_H-M   'P 1'
#
loop_
_entity.id
_entity.type
_entity.pdbx_description
1 polymer ?
#
loop_
_entity_poly.entity_id
_entity_poly.type
_entity_poly.pdbx_seq_one_letter_code
_entity_poly.pdbx_strand_id
1 'polypeptide(L)'
;MRLAVLCFILLFLGTVGCKDKGEFRELSKGGITVQLIKKEDGQGIQYNVRIVPDVSHSINIRSKNEQMFYKADSCFFIKQSAGPKKIIAKAVEPIANGLQNQFEYLVYFDNINTSYSLIYHDKYLSGEIFEFAFEN
;
A
#
# COMPACT_ATOMS: atom_id res chain seq x y z
N MET A 1 40.61 -19.22 -25.19
CA MET A 1 39.41 -18.51 -25.71
C MET A 1 38.06 -19.15 -25.34
N ARG A 2 37.91 -20.49 -25.28
CA ARG A 2 36.59 -21.11 -24.98
C ARG A 2 36.10 -20.95 -23.52
N LEU A 3 37.01 -20.74 -22.55
CA LEU A 3 36.67 -20.56 -21.14
C LEU A 3 36.10 -19.16 -20.82
N ALA A 4 36.59 -18.12 -21.50
CA ALA A 4 36.15 -16.74 -21.30
C ALA A 4 34.72 -16.48 -21.80
N VAL A 5 34.31 -17.19 -22.86
CA VAL A 5 32.94 -17.12 -23.40
C VAL A 5 31.93 -17.73 -22.42
N LEU A 6 32.32 -18.80 -21.70
CA LEU A 6 31.45 -19.47 -20.73
C LEU A 6 31.16 -18.57 -19.51
N CYS A 7 32.16 -17.82 -19.03
CA CYS A 7 31.97 -16.87 -17.92
C CYS A 7 31.06 -15.69 -18.30
N PHE A 8 31.09 -15.25 -19.55
CA PHE A 8 30.22 -14.16 -20.02
C PHE A 8 28.75 -14.58 -20.09
N ILE A 9 28.47 -15.85 -20.44
CA ILE A 9 27.11 -16.41 -20.49
C ILE A 9 26.52 -16.56 -19.07
N LEU A 10 27.33 -16.97 -18.10
CA LEU A 10 26.91 -17.10 -16.69
C LEU A 10 26.61 -15.75 -16.02
N LEU A 11 27.30 -14.67 -16.41
CA LEU A 11 27.03 -13.31 -15.94
C LEU A 11 25.73 -12.73 -16.52
N PHE A 12 25.31 -13.16 -17.71
CA PHE A 12 24.06 -12.72 -18.34
C PHE A 12 22.81 -13.46 -17.81
N LEU A 13 22.95 -14.71 -17.38
CA LEU A 13 21.85 -15.49 -16.80
C LEU A 13 21.41 -15.00 -15.40
N GLY A 14 22.20 -14.16 -14.74
CA GLY A 14 21.90 -13.60 -13.42
C GLY A 14 21.01 -12.35 -13.42
N THR A 15 20.71 -11.74 -14.58
CA THR A 15 20.04 -10.43 -14.65
C THR A 15 18.56 -10.49 -15.04
N VAL A 16 18.01 -11.67 -15.31
CA VAL A 16 16.60 -11.83 -15.75
C VAL A 16 15.61 -11.95 -14.57
N GLY A 17 16.05 -11.67 -13.35
CA GLY A 17 15.19 -11.62 -12.16
C GLY A 17 14.48 -10.29 -11.96
N CYS A 18 13.91 -9.67 -12.99
CA CYS A 18 13.05 -8.50 -12.80
C CYS A 18 11.68 -8.97 -12.31
N LYS A 19 11.60 -9.24 -11.00
CA LYS A 19 10.35 -9.61 -10.33
C LYS A 19 9.40 -8.41 -10.43
N ASP A 20 8.16 -8.67 -10.85
CA ASP A 20 7.12 -7.66 -11.03
C ASP A 20 7.00 -6.80 -9.76
N LYS A 21 7.49 -5.55 -9.85
CA LYS A 21 7.39 -4.58 -8.76
C LYS A 21 6.03 -3.93 -8.96
N GLY A 22 5.05 -4.42 -8.20
CA GLY A 22 3.68 -3.93 -8.24
C GLY A 22 3.56 -2.40 -8.30
N GLU A 23 2.44 -1.91 -8.81
CA GLU A 23 2.23 -0.49 -9.12
C GLU A 23 2.37 0.39 -7.85
N PHE A 24 3.36 1.28 -7.84
CA PHE A 24 3.62 2.22 -6.73
C PHE A 24 2.90 3.55 -6.95
N ARG A 25 2.25 4.05 -5.90
CA ARG A 25 1.61 5.39 -5.88
C ARG A 25 1.81 6.06 -4.52
N GLU A 26 1.82 7.38 -4.51
CA GLU A 26 1.97 8.19 -3.30
C GLU A 26 1.09 9.44 -3.36
N LEU A 27 0.51 9.83 -2.21
CA LEU A 27 -0.19 11.09 -2.03
C LEU A 27 0.19 11.71 -0.68
N SER A 28 0.40 13.03 -0.67
CA SER A 28 0.68 13.80 0.54
C SER A 28 -0.38 14.88 0.76
N LYS A 29 -1.01 14.88 1.93
CA LYS A 29 -2.05 15.84 2.32
C LYS A 29 -2.09 15.99 3.85
N GLY A 30 -2.34 17.20 4.34
CA GLY A 30 -2.54 17.45 5.76
C GLY A 30 -1.40 16.97 6.67
N GLY A 31 -0.15 17.06 6.20
CA GLY A 31 1.02 16.59 6.96
C GLY A 31 1.18 15.08 7.02
N ILE A 32 0.50 14.32 6.16
CA ILE A 32 0.61 12.86 6.07
C ILE A 32 0.88 12.47 4.64
N THR A 33 1.79 11.53 4.46
CA THR A 33 2.07 10.88 3.18
C THR A 33 1.60 9.44 3.23
N VAL A 34 0.83 9.02 2.23
CA VAL A 34 0.34 7.66 2.08
C VAL A 34 0.96 7.08 0.82
N GLN A 35 1.71 6.01 1.00
CA GLN A 35 2.37 5.24 -0.05
C GLN A 35 1.62 3.93 -0.24
N LEU A 36 1.54 3.47 -1.49
CA LEU A 36 0.81 2.28 -1.85
C LEU A 36 1.57 1.48 -2.90
N ILE A 37 1.60 0.17 -2.72
CA ILE A 37 2.04 -0.79 -3.74
C ILE A 37 0.89 -1.78 -3.98
N LYS A 38 0.33 -1.77 -5.19
CA LYS A 38 -0.71 -2.73 -5.62
C LYS A 38 -0.06 -4.03 -6.07
N LYS A 39 -0.61 -5.17 -5.64
CA LYS A 39 -0.26 -6.51 -6.10
C LYS A 39 -1.53 -7.31 -6.35
N GLU A 40 -1.58 -8.03 -7.45
CA GLU A 40 -2.68 -8.93 -7.79
C GLU A 40 -2.17 -10.38 -7.68
N ASP A 41 -2.94 -11.25 -7.04
CA ASP A 41 -2.55 -12.65 -6.82
C ASP A 41 -3.57 -13.66 -7.39
N GLY A 42 -4.49 -13.19 -8.25
CA GLY A 42 -5.54 -13.98 -8.86
C GLY A 42 -6.71 -14.32 -7.93
N GLN A 43 -6.52 -14.29 -6.61
CA GLN A 43 -7.57 -14.49 -5.61
C GLN A 43 -8.17 -13.15 -5.15
N GLY A 44 -7.42 -12.08 -5.27
CA GLY A 44 -7.86 -10.74 -4.97
C GLY A 44 -6.84 -9.67 -5.33
N ILE A 45 -7.09 -8.48 -4.78
CA ILE A 45 -6.18 -7.36 -4.87
C ILE A 45 -5.61 -7.09 -3.48
N GLN A 46 -4.29 -7.12 -3.38
CA GLN A 46 -3.53 -6.79 -2.19
C GLN A 46 -2.86 -5.42 -2.36
N TYR A 47 -2.95 -4.59 -1.32
CA TYR A 47 -2.18 -3.36 -1.21
C TYR A 47 -1.22 -3.46 -0.04
N ASN A 48 0.05 -3.15 -0.27
CA ASN A 48 0.93 -2.74 0.82
C ASN A 48 0.80 -1.22 0.95
N VAL A 49 0.28 -0.76 2.08
CA VAL A 49 0.07 0.66 2.36
C VAL A 49 1.01 1.09 3.48
N ARG A 50 1.75 2.18 3.25
CA ARG A 50 2.55 2.84 4.28
C ARG A 50 2.03 4.24 4.54
N ILE A 51 1.86 4.58 5.81
CA ILE A 51 1.45 5.89 6.29
C ILE A 51 2.63 6.53 7.01
N VAL A 52 3.04 7.69 6.51
CA VAL A 52 4.18 8.47 7.01
C VAL A 52 3.69 9.87 7.40
N PRO A 53 3.39 10.10 8.67
CA PRO A 53 3.10 11.42 9.21
C PRO A 53 4.38 12.27 9.25
N ASP A 54 4.22 13.57 9.05
CA ASP A 54 5.29 14.53 9.22
C ASP A 54 5.68 14.73 10.70
N VAL A 55 6.74 15.51 10.92
CA VAL A 55 7.26 15.78 12.26
C VAL A 55 6.20 16.43 13.17
N SER A 56 5.31 17.26 12.62
CA SER A 56 4.28 17.95 13.41
C SER A 56 3.23 16.98 13.96
N HIS A 57 2.88 15.94 13.19
CA HIS A 57 1.96 14.89 13.61
C HIS A 57 2.65 13.83 14.49
N SER A 58 3.97 13.66 14.36
CA SER A 58 4.75 12.67 15.11
C SER A 58 4.63 12.80 16.63
N ILE A 59 4.40 14.02 17.13
CA ILE A 59 4.30 14.32 18.56
C ILE A 59 2.97 13.79 19.14
N ASN A 60 1.90 13.77 18.35
CA ASN A 60 0.57 13.26 18.75
C ASN A 60 0.41 11.74 18.58
N ILE A 61 1.36 11.07 17.91
CA ILE A 61 1.28 9.63 17.62
C ILE A 61 1.42 8.79 18.89
N ARG A 62 2.18 9.23 19.90
CA ARG A 62 2.47 8.40 21.08
C ARG A 62 1.21 7.91 21.82
N SER A 63 0.15 8.70 21.86
CA SER A 63 -1.14 8.34 22.48
C SER A 63 -2.10 7.61 21.53
N LYS A 64 -1.85 7.66 20.21
CA LYS A 64 -2.72 7.07 19.18
C LYS A 64 -2.08 5.86 18.48
N ASN A 65 -0.86 5.49 18.86
CA ASN A 65 -0.08 4.43 18.24
C ASN A 65 -0.84 3.09 18.21
N GLU A 66 -1.39 2.69 19.36
CA GLU A 66 -2.21 1.47 19.45
C GLU A 66 -3.45 1.52 18.55
N GLN A 67 -4.08 2.69 18.42
CA GLN A 67 -5.27 2.84 17.58
C GLN A 67 -4.92 2.68 16.10
N MET A 68 -3.80 3.26 15.67
CA MET A 68 -3.29 3.06 14.32
C MET A 68 -2.96 1.59 14.08
N PHE A 69 -2.26 0.91 15.00
CA PHE A 69 -1.88 -0.49 14.81
C PHE A 69 -3.07 -1.47 14.81
N TYR A 70 -4.11 -1.21 15.61
CA TYR A 70 -5.15 -2.21 15.89
C TYR A 70 -6.57 -1.84 15.40
N LYS A 71 -6.80 -0.64 14.86
CA LYS A 71 -8.15 -0.17 14.49
C LYS A 71 -8.24 0.43 13.08
N ALA A 72 -7.24 0.18 12.23
CA ALA A 72 -7.18 0.73 10.87
C ALA A 72 -8.18 0.08 9.89
N ASP A 73 -8.82 -1.02 10.26
CA ASP A 73 -9.70 -1.83 9.39
C ASP A 73 -10.81 -0.99 8.74
N SER A 74 -11.34 -0.02 9.48
CA SER A 74 -12.42 0.85 9.03
C SER A 74 -11.97 2.09 8.24
N CYS A 75 -10.66 2.24 8.03
CA CYS A 75 -10.05 3.38 7.34
C CYS A 75 -9.84 3.10 5.84
N PHE A 76 -9.80 1.82 5.44
CA PHE A 76 -9.60 1.42 4.05
C PHE A 76 -10.89 0.93 3.41
N PHE A 77 -11.17 1.41 2.20
CA PHE A 77 -12.29 0.94 1.40
C PHE A 77 -12.12 1.26 -0.07
N ILE A 78 -12.87 0.56 -0.92
CA ILE A 78 -12.94 0.84 -2.35
C ILE A 78 -14.24 1.53 -2.70
N LYS A 79 -14.13 2.54 -3.56
CA LYS A 79 -15.24 3.24 -4.21
C LYS A 79 -15.23 2.84 -5.70
N GLN A 80 -16.26 2.15 -6.15
CA GLN A 80 -16.38 1.78 -7.57
C GLN A 80 -16.80 2.98 -8.41
N SER A 81 -16.26 3.12 -9.62
CA SER A 81 -16.66 4.21 -10.52
C SER A 81 -18.09 4.05 -11.05
N ALA A 82 -18.58 2.81 -11.14
CA ALA A 82 -19.89 2.48 -11.71
C ALA A 82 -21.07 2.61 -10.72
N GLY A 83 -20.86 3.10 -9.50
CA GLY A 83 -21.98 3.31 -8.55
C GLY A 83 -21.57 3.68 -7.13
N PRO A 84 -22.54 3.98 -6.24
CA PRO A 84 -22.28 4.46 -4.88
C PRO A 84 -21.77 3.36 -3.92
N LYS A 85 -21.37 2.19 -4.43
CA LYS A 85 -21.05 1.02 -3.61
C LYS A 85 -19.67 1.18 -2.97
N LYS A 86 -19.66 1.26 -1.64
CA LYS A 86 -18.46 1.15 -0.82
C LYS A 86 -18.17 -0.33 -0.56
N ILE A 87 -16.97 -0.79 -0.94
CA ILE A 87 -16.49 -2.13 -0.65
C ILE A 87 -15.51 -2.02 0.51
N ILE A 88 -15.77 -2.72 1.61
CA ILE A 88 -14.88 -2.75 2.77
C ILE A 88 -13.78 -3.79 2.53
N ALA A 89 -12.58 -3.52 3.06
CA ALA A 89 -11.49 -4.48 3.00
C ALA A 89 -11.89 -5.80 3.66
N LYS A 90 -11.52 -6.91 3.03
CA LYS A 90 -11.71 -8.26 3.56
C LYS A 90 -10.79 -8.52 4.74
N ALA A 91 -9.56 -8.02 4.65
CA ALA A 91 -8.59 -8.05 5.73
C ALA A 91 -7.71 -6.80 5.70
N VAL A 92 -7.33 -6.34 6.89
CA VAL A 92 -6.34 -5.28 7.10
C VAL A 92 -5.39 -5.79 8.17
N GLU A 93 -4.14 -6.05 7.77
CA GLU A 93 -3.14 -6.65 8.66
C GLU A 93 -1.99 -5.65 8.88
N PRO A 94 -1.71 -5.24 10.12
CA PRO A 94 -0.57 -4.39 10.39
C PRO A 94 0.75 -5.15 10.18
N ILE A 95 1.75 -4.47 9.61
CA ILE A 95 3.11 -4.99 9.44
C ILE A 95 4.01 -4.33 10.48
N ALA A 96 4.63 -5.15 11.33
CA ALA A 96 5.67 -4.68 12.24
C ALA A 96 6.96 -4.40 11.44
N ASN A 97 7.22 -3.13 11.12
CA ASN A 97 8.38 -2.69 10.34
C ASN A 97 9.56 -2.17 11.20
N GLY A 98 9.35 -1.98 12.51
CA GLY A 98 10.36 -1.46 13.44
C GLY A 98 10.67 0.03 13.28
N LEU A 99 9.92 0.76 12.45
CA LEU A 99 10.12 2.18 12.18
C LEU A 99 9.20 3.01 13.06
N GLN A 100 9.78 3.97 13.79
CA GLN A 100 9.00 4.86 14.64
C GLN A 100 8.15 5.80 13.78
N ASN A 101 6.89 5.98 14.18
CA ASN A 101 5.93 6.88 13.52
C ASN A 101 5.65 6.52 12.06
N GLN A 102 5.86 5.28 11.65
CA GLN A 102 5.47 4.80 10.33
C GLN A 102 4.60 3.56 10.49
N PHE A 103 3.47 3.55 9.80
CA PHE A 103 2.50 2.47 9.90
C PHE A 103 2.39 1.77 8.58
N GLU A 104 2.53 0.45 8.58
CA GLU A 104 2.42 -0.37 7.39
C GLU A 104 1.29 -1.37 7.53
N TYR A 105 0.56 -1.60 6.44
CA TYR A 105 -0.57 -2.51 6.39
C TYR A 105 -0.58 -3.31 5.10
N LEU A 106 -1.01 -4.56 5.20
CA LEU A 106 -1.52 -5.34 4.08
C LEU A 106 -3.03 -5.22 4.05
N VAL A 107 -3.56 -4.70 2.95
CA VAL A 107 -5.00 -4.50 2.76
C VAL A 107 -5.46 -5.39 1.62
N TYR A 108 -6.45 -6.23 1.90
CA TYR A 108 -6.96 -7.22 0.95
C TYR A 108 -8.40 -6.92 0.56
N PHE A 109 -8.68 -7.02 -0.73
CA PHE A 109 -10.03 -6.97 -1.30
C PHE A 109 -10.23 -8.18 -2.23
N ASP A 110 -11.47 -8.59 -2.42
CA ASP A 110 -11.81 -9.51 -3.51
C ASP A 110 -11.54 -8.83 -4.87
N ASN A 111 -11.44 -9.63 -5.93
CA ASN A 111 -11.22 -9.12 -7.29
C ASN A 111 -12.29 -8.10 -7.70
N ILE A 112 -11.85 -7.01 -8.35
CA ILE A 112 -12.72 -5.94 -8.83
C ILE A 112 -12.53 -5.79 -10.33
N ASN A 113 -13.64 -5.95 -11.07
CA ASN A 113 -13.62 -6.01 -12.53
C ASN A 113 -13.99 -4.68 -13.20
N THR A 114 -14.00 -3.58 -12.46
CA THR A 114 -14.39 -2.24 -12.94
C THR A 114 -13.40 -1.22 -12.44
N SER A 115 -13.19 -0.09 -13.12
CA SER A 115 -12.41 1.03 -12.55
C SER A 115 -12.92 1.41 -11.15
N TYR A 116 -11.99 1.70 -10.25
CA TYR A 116 -12.28 1.91 -8.85
C TYR A 116 -11.23 2.81 -8.21
N SER A 117 -11.57 3.42 -7.07
CA SER A 117 -10.58 4.11 -6.23
C SER A 117 -10.38 3.37 -4.92
N LEU A 118 -9.12 3.18 -4.51
CA LEU A 118 -8.82 2.87 -3.12
C LEU A 118 -8.85 4.16 -2.31
N ILE A 119 -9.59 4.14 -1.22
CA ILE A 119 -9.69 5.23 -0.27
C ILE A 119 -9.05 4.85 1.05
N TYR A 120 -8.18 5.73 1.56
CA TYR A 120 -7.77 5.76 2.95
C TYR A 120 -8.33 7.02 3.61
N HIS A 121 -9.14 6.85 4.65
CA HIS A 121 -9.63 7.94 5.49
C HIS A 121 -8.93 7.88 6.84
N ASP A 122 -8.03 8.82 7.08
CA ASP A 122 -7.27 8.92 8.33
C ASP A 122 -8.15 9.46 9.46
N LYS A 123 -8.68 8.56 10.30
CA LYS A 123 -9.54 8.95 11.43
C LYS A 123 -8.77 9.41 12.65
N TYR A 124 -7.45 9.21 12.69
CA TYR A 124 -6.69 9.28 13.93
C TYR A 124 -5.74 10.47 13.97
N LEU A 125 -5.09 10.84 12.88
CA LEU A 125 -4.08 11.90 12.90
C LEU A 125 -4.63 13.23 12.36
N SER A 126 -5.02 13.28 11.10
CA SER A 126 -5.38 14.48 10.35
C SER A 126 -6.87 14.61 10.01
N GLY A 127 -7.62 13.50 9.90
CA GLY A 127 -8.99 13.52 9.34
C GLY A 127 -9.03 13.49 7.81
N GLU A 128 -7.87 13.44 7.15
CA GLU A 128 -7.80 13.56 5.69
C GLU A 128 -8.22 12.29 4.95
N ILE A 129 -8.69 12.50 3.72
CA ILE A 129 -9.07 11.43 2.79
C ILE A 129 -8.08 11.42 1.62
N PHE A 130 -7.53 10.24 1.37
CA PHE A 130 -6.60 9.93 0.30
C PHE A 130 -7.28 9.00 -0.69
N GLU A 131 -7.30 9.37 -1.97
CA GLU A 131 -8.01 8.66 -3.03
C GLU A 131 -7.05 8.28 -4.17
N PHE A 132 -6.89 6.99 -4.42
CA PHE A 132 -6.04 6.43 -5.48
C PHE A 132 -6.91 5.77 -6.54
N ALA A 133 -7.07 6.40 -7.71
CA ALA A 133 -7.96 5.92 -8.78
C ALA A 133 -7.26 4.94 -9.73
N PHE A 134 -7.76 3.72 -9.86
CA PHE A 134 -7.27 2.68 -10.75
C PHE A 134 -8.25 2.44 -11.90
N GLU A 135 -7.69 2.28 -13.10
CA GLU A 135 -8.43 1.89 -14.30
C GLU A 135 -8.22 0.39 -14.52
N ASN A 136 -9.26 -0.29 -15.02
CA ASN A 136 -9.22 -1.70 -15.37
C ASN A 136 -9.00 -1.87 -16.87
#